data_AF-A0A973PSM6-F1
#
_entry.id   AF-A0A973PSM6-F1
#
_cell.length_a   1.000
_cell.length_b   1.000
_cell.length_c   1.000
_cell.angle_alpha   90.00
_cell.angle_beta   90.00
_cell.angle_gamma   90.00
#
_symmetry.space_group_name_H-M   'P 1'
#
loop_
_entity.id
_entity.type
_entity.pdbx_description
1 polymer ?
#
loop_
_entity_poly.entity_id
_entity_poly.type
_entity_poly.pdbx_seq_one_letter_code
_entity_poly.pdbx_strand_id
1 'polypeptide(L)'
;AVNAGLEGGVVVERVRGLAPGQGLDAATGAYVDMFQAGIIDPAKVTRSALRNAASIAALFLTTEAVIASAPSAAPEPQFEQ
;
A
#
# COMPACT_ATOMS: atom_id res chain seq x y z
N ALA A 1 0.24 -10.50 4.72
CA ALA A 1 -0.72 -11.52 5.20
C ALA A 1 -1.53 -12.10 4.04
N VAL A 2 -2.48 -11.36 3.46
CA VAL A 2 -3.37 -11.88 2.40
C VAL A 2 -2.60 -12.42 1.19
N ASN A 3 -1.64 -11.67 0.65
CA ASN A 3 -0.82 -12.14 -0.47
C ASN A 3 0.11 -13.32 -0.11
N ALA A 4 0.26 -13.63 1.17
CA ALA A 4 0.98 -14.80 1.68
C ALA A 4 0.03 -15.95 2.06
N GLY A 5 -1.26 -15.86 1.71
CA GLY A 5 -2.27 -16.89 2.02
C GLY A 5 -2.74 -16.92 3.47
N LEU A 6 -2.43 -15.88 4.26
CA LEU A 6 -2.82 -15.78 5.67
C LEU A 6 -4.02 -14.84 5.85
N GLU A 7 -4.86 -15.12 6.84
CA GLU A 7 -5.99 -14.26 7.19
C GLU A 7 -5.48 -12.93 7.78
N GLY A 8 -5.81 -11.81 7.12
CA GLY A 8 -5.23 -10.50 7.40
C GLY A 8 -5.65 -9.93 8.75
N GLY A 9 -6.91 -10.09 9.15
CA GLY A 9 -7.44 -9.57 10.40
C GLY A 9 -6.77 -10.19 11.63
N VAL A 10 -6.68 -11.52 11.65
CA VAL A 10 -6.06 -12.34 12.70
C VAL A 10 -4.57 -12.04 12.80
N VAL A 11 -3.86 -11.92 11.68
CA VAL A 11 -2.43 -11.57 11.70
C VAL A 11 -2.23 -10.19 12.30
N VAL A 12 -2.98 -9.19 11.84
CA VAL A 12 -2.84 -7.81 12.34
C VAL A 12 -3.15 -7.74 13.83
N GLU A 13 -4.22 -8.39 14.27
CA GLU A 13 -4.58 -8.43 15.69
C GLU A 13 -3.49 -9.08 16.54
N ARG A 14 -2.92 -10.18 16.06
CA ARG A 14 -1.78 -10.80 16.74
C ARG A 14 -0.57 -9.88 16.81
N VAL A 15 -0.19 -9.22 15.72
CA VAL A 15 0.96 -8.27 15.70
C VAL A 15 0.74 -7.11 16.67
N ARG A 16 -0.50 -6.57 16.80
CA ARG A 16 -0.80 -5.50 17.78
C ARG A 16 -0.49 -5.90 19.22
N GLY A 17 -0.61 -7.19 19.56
CA GLY A 17 -0.35 -7.71 20.90
C GLY A 17 1.12 -8.06 21.18
N LEU A 18 2.02 -7.97 20.20
CA LEU A 18 3.43 -8.31 20.36
C LEU A 18 4.27 -7.12 20.85
N ALA A 19 5.48 -7.40 21.30
CA ALA A 19 6.42 -6.35 21.69
C ALA A 19 6.84 -5.50 20.46
N PRO A 20 7.19 -4.22 20.64
CA PRO A 20 7.74 -3.41 19.55
C PRO A 20 8.93 -4.09 18.86
N GLY A 21 8.95 -4.05 17.53
CA GLY A 21 9.98 -4.71 16.73
C GLY A 21 9.66 -6.16 16.36
N GLN A 22 8.64 -6.78 16.97
CA GLN A 22 8.16 -8.09 16.56
C GLN A 22 7.06 -7.98 15.48
N GLY A 23 7.06 -8.91 14.53
CA GLY A 23 6.12 -8.91 13.42
C GLY A 23 6.04 -10.25 12.70
N LEU A 24 5.23 -10.31 11.65
CA LEU A 24 5.09 -11.48 10.80
C LEU A 24 6.17 -11.48 9.71
N ASP A 25 6.96 -12.55 9.64
CA ASP A 25 7.66 -12.93 8.43
C ASP A 25 6.66 -13.57 7.45
N ALA A 26 6.34 -12.85 6.39
CA ALA A 26 5.36 -13.30 5.41
C ALA A 26 5.84 -14.44 4.50
N ALA A 27 7.15 -14.72 4.44
CA ALA A 27 7.69 -15.82 3.63
C ALA A 27 7.57 -17.16 4.36
N THR A 28 7.69 -17.16 5.69
CA THR A 28 7.68 -18.38 6.52
C THR A 28 6.39 -18.54 7.35
N GLY A 29 5.65 -17.45 7.58
CA GLY A 29 4.49 -17.40 8.46
C GLY A 29 4.83 -17.28 9.96
N ALA A 30 6.12 -17.17 10.32
CA ALA A 30 6.56 -17.07 11.70
C ALA A 30 6.46 -15.64 12.25
N TYR A 31 6.27 -15.52 13.56
CA TYR A 31 6.38 -14.23 14.25
C TYR A 31 7.77 -14.10 14.85
N VAL A 32 8.50 -13.07 14.42
CA VAL A 32 9.93 -12.92 14.69
C VAL A 32 10.25 -11.50 15.14
N ASP A 33 11.43 -11.32 15.74
CA ASP A 33 12.05 -10.00 15.80
C ASP A 33 12.46 -9.59 14.38
N MET A 34 11.81 -8.56 13.85
CA MET A 34 11.95 -8.15 12.46
C MET A 34 13.34 -7.62 12.16
N PHE A 35 14.00 -7.00 13.14
CA PHE A 35 15.34 -6.45 12.98
C PHE A 35 16.39 -7.57 12.95
N GLN A 36 16.31 -8.50 13.90
CA GLN A 36 17.21 -9.67 13.94
C GLN A 36 17.01 -10.59 12.73
N ALA A 37 15.79 -10.70 12.22
CA ALA A 37 15.48 -11.44 11.00
C ALA A 37 15.92 -10.71 9.71
N GLY A 38 16.39 -9.46 9.80
CA GLY A 38 16.81 -8.66 8.64
C GLY A 38 15.65 -8.14 7.78
N ILE A 39 14.41 -8.22 8.27
CA ILE A 39 13.21 -7.73 7.58
C ILE A 39 13.00 -6.27 7.98
N ILE A 40 13.72 -5.35 7.31
CA ILE A 40 13.83 -3.95 7.71
C ILE A 40 13.46 -3.03 6.54
N ASP A 41 12.59 -2.06 6.81
CA ASP A 41 12.30 -0.97 5.89
C ASP A 41 13.02 0.33 6.29
N PRO A 42 13.63 1.07 5.34
CA PRO A 42 14.21 2.37 5.65
C PRO A 42 13.14 3.36 6.13
N ALA A 43 13.35 3.99 7.28
CA ALA A 43 12.38 4.92 7.87
C ALA A 43 11.95 6.06 6.94
N LYS A 44 12.83 6.51 6.03
CA LYS A 44 12.50 7.50 5.00
C LYS A 44 11.41 6.98 4.05
N VAL A 45 11.45 5.71 3.65
CA VAL A 45 10.53 5.13 2.68
C VAL A 45 9.13 5.02 3.29
N THR A 46 8.99 4.39 4.47
CA THR A 46 7.70 4.26 5.16
C THR A 46 7.05 5.62 5.42
N ARG A 47 7.84 6.61 5.88
CA ARG A 47 7.34 7.97 6.12
C ARG A 47 6.87 8.66 4.84
N SER A 48 7.67 8.61 3.77
CA SER A 48 7.31 9.26 2.51
C SER A 48 6.09 8.62 1.87
N ALA A 49 5.98 7.28 1.91
CA ALA A 49 4.83 6.56 1.41
C ALA A 49 3.53 6.99 2.12
N LEU A 50 3.54 7.01 3.46
CA LEU A 50 2.39 7.45 4.25
C LEU A 50 2.01 8.91 3.95
N ARG A 51 3.00 9.82 3.89
CA ARG A 51 2.76 11.24 3.61
C ARG A 51 2.13 11.46 2.23
N ASN A 52 2.64 10.78 1.21
CA ASN A 52 2.12 10.89 -0.15
C ASN A 52 0.67 10.36 -0.22
N ALA A 53 0.41 9.20 0.39
CA ALA A 53 -0.93 8.61 0.46
C ALA A 53 -1.92 9.54 1.17
N ALA A 54 -1.54 10.06 2.35
CA ALA A 54 -2.37 10.99 3.11
C ALA A 54 -2.65 12.29 2.34
N SER A 55 -1.66 12.82 1.61
CA SER A 55 -1.83 14.02 0.80
C SER A 55 -2.87 13.83 -0.32
N ILE A 56 -2.81 12.72 -1.04
CA ILE A 56 -3.78 12.40 -2.09
C ILE A 56 -5.15 12.12 -1.48
N ALA A 57 -5.22 11.33 -0.41
CA ALA A 57 -6.48 11.06 0.28
C ALA A 57 -7.17 12.35 0.76
N ALA A 58 -6.41 13.27 1.35
CA ALA A 58 -6.93 14.56 1.80
C ALA A 58 -7.49 15.39 0.61
N LEU A 59 -6.75 15.49 -0.49
CA LEU A 59 -7.20 16.16 -1.71
C LEU A 59 -8.51 15.55 -2.24
N PHE A 60 -8.55 14.22 -2.37
CA PHE A 60 -9.72 13.49 -2.87
C PHE A 60 -10.94 13.66 -1.98
N LEU A 61 -10.80 13.57 -0.66
CA LEU A 61 -11.92 13.72 0.27
C LEU A 61 -12.56 15.11 0.25
N THR A 62 -11.82 16.15 -0.13
CA THR A 62 -12.32 17.53 -0.22
C THR A 62 -12.67 17.95 -1.65
N THR A 63 -12.57 17.04 -2.63
CA THR A 63 -12.91 17.34 -4.02
C THR A 63 -14.40 17.11 -4.23
N GLU A 64 -15.16 18.20 -4.31
CA GLU A 64 -16.63 18.14 -4.51
C GLU A 64 -17.03 17.88 -5.97
N ALA A 65 -16.22 18.32 -6.93
CA ALA A 65 -16.49 18.16 -8.35
C ALA A 65 -15.20 18.07 -9.18
N VAL A 66 -15.28 17.32 -10.28
CA VAL A 66 -14.22 17.23 -11.30
C VAL A 66 -14.85 17.58 -12.65
N ILE A 67 -14.29 18.57 -13.34
CA ILE A 67 -14.64 18.90 -14.73
C ILE A 67 -13.62 18.20 -15.63
N ALA A 68 -14.10 17.31 -16.48
CA ALA A 68 -13.28 16.57 -17.44
C ALA A 68 -13.72 16.86 -18.87
N SER A 69 -12.80 16.80 -19.82
CA SER A 69 -13.15 16.79 -21.24
C SER A 69 -13.91 15.51 -21.58
N ALA A 70 -14.85 15.60 -22.54
CA ALA A 70 -15.53 14.41 -23.05
C ALA A 70 -14.49 13.39 -23.55
N PRO A 71 -14.68 12.08 -23.29
CA PRO A 71 -13.81 11.07 -23.85
C PRO A 71 -13.85 11.18 -25.38
N SER A 72 -12.68 11.22 -26.00
CA SER A 72 -12.58 11.11 -27.46
C SER A 72 -13.18 9.78 -27.88
N ALA A 73 -13.99 9.75 -28.95
CA ALA A 73 -14.14 8.51 -29.70
C ALA A 73 -12.73 8.03 -30.07
N ALA A 74 -12.50 6.71 -30.06
CA ALA A 74 -11.20 6.08 -30.26
C ALA A 74 -10.36 6.79 -31.35
N PRO A 75 -9.01 6.80 -31.28
CA PRO A 75 -8.20 7.37 -32.36
C PRO A 75 -8.68 6.76 -33.68
N GLU A 76 -9.15 7.61 -34.60
CA GLU A 76 -9.47 7.16 -35.95
C GLU A 76 -8.21 6.46 -36.49
N PRO A 77 -8.32 5.25 -37.07
CA PRO A 77 -7.18 4.62 -37.71
C PRO A 77 -6.67 5.57 -38.80
N GLN A 78 -5.48 6.11 -38.59
CA GLN A 78 -4.78 6.89 -39.60
C GLN A 78 -4.43 5.95 -40.75
N PHE A 79 -5.21 5.98 -41.83
CA PHE A 79 -4.78 5.39 -43.09
C PHE A 79 -3.73 6.34 -43.70
N GLU A 80 -2.46 5.94 -43.66
CA GLU A 80 -1.38 6.57 -44.43
C GLU A 80 -1.70 6.47 -45.93
N GLN A 81 -1.61 7.61 -46.64
CA GLN A 81 -1.54 7.68 -48.10
C GLN A 81 -0.12 8.01 -48.53
#